data_AF-A0A1M5ICP5-F1
#
_entry.id   AF-A0A1M5ICP5-F1
#
_cell.length_a   1.000
_cell.length_b   1.000
_cell.length_c   1.000
_cell.angle_alpha   90.00
_cell.angle_beta   90.00
_cell.angle_gamma   90.00
#
_symmetry.space_group_name_H-M   'P 1'
#
loop_
_entity.id
_entity.type
_entity.pdbx_description
1 polymer ?
#
loop_
_entity_poly.entity_id
_entity_poly.type
_entity_poly.pdbx_seq_one_letter_code
_entity_poly.pdbx_strand_id
1 'polypeptide(L)'
;MKRGDVVLVVVPSELGRPRPGVVVQADEFEGLSTVFICPISSDLQEKLPLRPIVEAQPSNGLRLRSQIMTDKMIALRLDRVRRVIGHIDGETSEQLDRALLVVLGLAR
;
A
#
# COMPACT_ATOMS: atom_id res chain seq x y z
N MET A 1 7.05 -10.19 -6.06
CA MET A 1 6.46 -8.94 -5.55
C MET A 1 7.59 -8.10 -5.04
N LYS A 2 7.58 -6.81 -5.37
CA LYS A 2 8.58 -5.84 -4.96
C LYS A 2 7.94 -4.71 -4.18
N ARG A 3 8.75 -3.99 -3.41
CA ARG A 3 8.35 -2.73 -2.78
C ARG A 3 7.78 -1.78 -3.81
N GLY A 4 6.66 -1.13 -3.51
CA GLY A 4 5.96 -0.23 -4.43
C GLY A 4 4.96 -0.92 -5.36
N ASP A 5 4.97 -2.27 -5.46
CA ASP A 5 3.93 -2.98 -6.21
C ASP A 5 2.55 -2.70 -5.61
N VAL A 6 1.61 -2.34 -6.47
CA VAL A 6 0.19 -2.27 -6.13
C VAL A 6 -0.41 -3.65 -6.35
N VAL A 7 -0.99 -4.20 -5.30
CA VAL A 7 -1.51 -5.57 -5.26
C VAL A 7 -2.99 -5.59 -4.90
N LEU A 8 -3.72 -6.55 -5.44
CA LEU A 8 -5.10 -6.82 -5.03
C LEU A 8 -5.10 -7.84 -3.89
N VAL A 9 -5.62 -7.44 -2.72
CA VAL A 9 -5.56 -8.23 -1.48
C VAL A 9 -6.94 -8.45 -0.88
N VAL A 10 -7.10 -9.54 -0.13
CA VAL A 10 -8.28 -9.79 0.70
C VAL A 10 -7.88 -9.60 2.16
N VAL A 11 -8.32 -8.50 2.78
CA VAL A 11 -8.03 -8.20 4.17
C VAL A 11 -9.11 -8.81 5.08
N PRO A 12 -8.76 -9.51 6.17
CA PRO A 12 -9.74 -10.23 6.99
C PRO A 12 -10.87 -9.37 7.60
N SER A 13 -10.60 -8.09 7.88
CA SER A 13 -11.57 -7.18 8.53
C SER A 13 -12.64 -6.63 7.61
N GLU A 14 -12.48 -6.76 6.29
CA GLU A 14 -13.49 -6.32 5.32
C GLU A 14 -14.09 -7.55 4.65
N LEU A 15 -15.41 -7.76 4.81
CA LEU A 15 -16.23 -8.84 4.27
C LEU A 15 -15.89 -9.23 2.81
N GLY A 16 -14.83 -10.02 2.62
CA GLY A 16 -14.44 -10.68 1.38
C GLY A 16 -14.10 -9.81 0.17
N ARG A 17 -14.25 -8.47 0.22
CA ARG A 17 -14.04 -7.60 -0.95
C ARG A 17 -12.55 -7.40 -1.18
N PRO A 18 -12.01 -7.83 -2.34
CA PRO A 18 -10.63 -7.54 -2.68
C PRO A 18 -10.44 -6.02 -2.82
N ARG A 19 -9.40 -5.47 -2.19
CA ARG A 19 -9.04 -4.06 -2.30
C ARG A 19 -7.57 -3.91 -2.67
N PRO A 20 -7.18 -2.80 -3.31
CA PRO A 20 -5.77 -2.54 -3.58
C PRO A 20 -4.98 -2.29 -2.28
N GLY A 21 -3.70 -2.62 -2.30
CA GLY A 21 -2.71 -2.27 -1.30
C GLY A 21 -1.35 -2.09 -1.95
N VAL A 22 -0.45 -1.35 -1.33
CA VAL A 22 0.94 -1.20 -1.79
C VAL A 22 1.87 -2.02 -0.91
N VAL A 23 2.81 -2.73 -1.54
CA VAL A 23 3.88 -3.44 -0.83
C VAL A 23 4.86 -2.42 -0.26
N VAL A 24 5.12 -2.51 1.04
CA VAL A 24 6.05 -1.59 1.75
C VAL A 24 7.29 -2.29 2.28
N GLN A 25 7.27 -3.63 2.30
CA GLN A 25 8.42 -4.45 2.66
C GLN A 25 9.57 -4.25 1.67
N ALA A 26 10.79 -4.16 2.19
CA ALA A 26 11.99 -4.02 1.38
C ALA A 26 12.29 -5.30 0.59
N ASP A 27 12.89 -5.14 -0.59
CA ASP A 27 13.10 -6.24 -1.55
C ASP A 27 14.09 -7.30 -1.03
N GLU A 28 14.93 -6.94 -0.06
CA GLU A 28 15.93 -7.81 0.56
C GLU A 28 15.31 -8.93 1.43
N PHE A 29 14.03 -8.80 1.79
CA PHE A 29 13.31 -9.81 2.57
C PHE A 29 12.73 -10.89 1.64
N GLU A 30 13.52 -11.93 1.38
CA GLU A 30 13.12 -13.07 0.55
C GLU A 30 12.63 -14.28 1.39
N GLY A 31 11.83 -15.15 0.77
CA GLY A 31 11.44 -16.45 1.36
C GLY A 31 10.41 -16.42 2.50
N LEU A 32 9.91 -15.26 2.89
CA LEU A 32 8.90 -15.14 3.95
C LEU A 32 7.50 -15.51 3.45
N SER A 33 6.69 -16.16 4.31
CA SER A 33 5.28 -16.48 3.99
C SER A 33 4.32 -15.28 4.08
N THR A 34 4.83 -14.13 4.52
CA THR A 34 4.08 -12.89 4.74
C THR A 34 4.79 -11.71 4.10
N VAL A 35 4.02 -10.67 3.79
CA VAL A 35 4.50 -9.41 3.24
C VAL A 35 3.85 -8.23 3.95
N PHE A 36 4.62 -7.17 4.23
CA PHE A 36 4.04 -5.91 4.71
C PHE A 36 3.39 -5.12 3.59
N ILE A 37 2.15 -4.70 3.81
CA ILE A 37 1.39 -3.87 2.89
C ILE A 37 0.71 -2.70 3.61
N CYS A 38 0.50 -1.61 2.90
CA CYS A 38 -0.44 -0.56 3.29
C CYS A 38 -1.68 -0.63 2.38
N PRO A 39 -2.90 -0.79 2.93
CA PRO A 39 -4.13 -0.76 2.13
C PRO A 39 -4.31 0.58 1.40
N ILE A 40 -5.00 0.56 0.26
CA ILE A 40 -5.36 1.75 -0.51
C ILE A 40 -6.87 1.94 -0.48
N SER A 41 -7.35 3.18 -0.32
CA SER A 41 -8.77 3.52 -0.32
C SER A 41 -9.05 4.73 -1.21
N SER A 42 -10.12 4.68 -2.00
CA SER A 42 -10.65 5.85 -2.72
C SER A 42 -11.54 6.74 -1.85
N ASP A 43 -11.83 6.32 -0.62
CA ASP A 43 -12.46 7.16 0.40
C ASP A 43 -11.38 8.07 1.03
N LEU A 44 -11.28 9.29 0.49
CA LEU A 44 -10.23 10.25 0.82
C LEU A 44 -10.55 10.96 2.15
N GLN A 45 -9.56 11.01 3.03
CA GLN A 45 -9.68 11.60 4.35
C GLN A 45 -8.65 12.73 4.50
N GLU A 46 -9.10 13.99 4.36
CA GLU A 46 -8.22 15.18 4.38
C GLU A 46 -7.50 15.38 5.72
N LYS A 47 -8.10 14.93 6.82
CA LYS A 47 -7.54 15.07 8.18
C LYS A 47 -6.42 14.07 8.48
N LEU A 48 -6.00 13.26 7.51
CA LEU A 48 -4.96 12.25 7.64
C LEU A 48 -3.80 12.55 6.68
N PRO A 49 -2.98 13.57 6.97
CA PRO A 49 -1.96 14.07 6.05
C PRO A 49 -0.83 13.06 5.78
N LEU A 50 -0.65 12.08 6.67
CA LEU A 50 0.33 11.00 6.51
C LEU A 50 -0.16 9.89 5.57
N ARG A 51 -1.33 10.04 4.92
CA ARG A 51 -1.79 9.15 3.85
C ARG A 51 -1.51 9.76 2.48
N PRO A 52 -0.41 9.39 1.79
CA PRO A 52 -0.11 9.90 0.46
C PRO A 52 -1.26 9.69 -0.52
N ILE A 53 -1.48 10.67 -1.38
CA ILE A 53 -2.42 10.58 -2.49
C ILE A 53 -1.75 9.81 -3.63
N VAL A 54 -2.53 8.98 -4.31
CA VAL A 54 -2.14 8.31 -5.54
C VAL A 54 -3.19 8.60 -6.60
N GLU A 55 -2.77 9.21 -7.71
CA GLU A 55 -3.63 9.40 -8.86
C GLU A 55 -3.87 8.08 -9.59
N ALA A 56 -5.07 7.90 -10.14
CA ALA A 56 -5.37 6.73 -10.96
C ALA A 56 -4.58 6.77 -12.27
N GLN A 57 -3.77 5.74 -12.51
CA GLN A 57 -2.99 5.62 -13.73
C GLN A 57 -3.00 4.17 -14.23
N PRO A 58 -2.89 3.94 -15.56
CA PRO A 58 -2.76 2.57 -16.09
C PRO A 58 -1.58 1.79 -15.49
N SER A 59 -0.48 2.49 -15.15
CA SER A 59 0.74 1.92 -14.56
C SER A 59 0.54 1.36 -13.15
N ASN A 60 -0.37 1.94 -12.36
CA ASN A 60 -0.63 1.53 -10.98
C ASN A 60 -1.91 0.69 -10.81
N GLY A 61 -2.70 0.55 -11.88
CA GLY A 61 -3.91 -0.29 -11.90
C GLY A 61 -5.07 0.25 -11.06
N LEU A 62 -4.95 1.46 -10.50
CA LEU A 62 -6.03 2.12 -9.77
C LEU A 62 -7.03 2.73 -10.75
N ARG A 63 -8.30 2.73 -10.35
CA ARG A 63 -9.42 3.29 -11.15
C ARG A 63 -9.88 4.66 -10.69
N LEU A 64 -9.57 5.02 -9.46
CA LEU A 64 -9.97 6.26 -8.79
C LEU A 64 -8.77 6.82 -8.06
N ARG A 65 -8.69 8.15 -7.98
CA ARG A 65 -7.78 8.83 -7.04
C ARG A 65 -7.99 8.24 -5.65
N SER A 66 -6.90 7.87 -5.00
CA SER A 66 -6.92 7.09 -3.77
C SER A 66 -5.87 7.58 -2.78
N GLN A 67 -5.93 7.08 -1.55
CA GLN A 67 -4.94 7.29 -0.49
C GLN A 67 -4.32 5.97 -0.05
N ILE A 68 -3.01 5.99 0.21
CA ILE A 68 -2.31 4.90 0.89
C ILE A 68 -2.52 5.06 2.40
N MET A 69 -3.14 4.08 3.03
CA MET A 69 -3.46 4.06 4.46
C MET A 69 -2.26 3.60 5.28
N THR A 70 -1.26 4.45 5.41
CA THR A 70 0.01 4.19 6.13
C THR A 70 -0.20 3.84 7.61
N ASP A 71 -1.22 4.40 8.25
CA ASP A 71 -1.67 4.09 9.62
C ASP A 71 -2.32 2.70 9.76
N LYS A 72 -2.58 2.01 8.64
CA LYS A 72 -3.16 0.67 8.61
C LYS A 72 -2.23 -0.36 7.97
N MET A 73 -0.92 -0.20 8.13
CA MET A 73 0.05 -1.21 7.71
C MET A 73 -0.26 -2.56 8.34
N ILE A 74 -0.23 -3.63 7.54
CA ILE A 74 -0.47 -5.00 7.99
C ILE A 74 0.57 -5.96 7.41
N ALA A 75 0.93 -6.98 8.19
CA ALA A 75 1.57 -8.18 7.66
C ALA A 75 0.49 -9.10 7.09
N LEU A 76 0.55 -9.37 5.80
CA LEU A 76 -0.42 -10.19 5.09
C LEU A 76 0.23 -11.48 4.59
N ARG A 77 -0.42 -12.63 4.76
CA ARG A 77 0.03 -13.88 4.15
C ARG A 77 0.03 -13.77 2.63
N LEU A 78 1.03 -14.34 1.96
CA LEU A 78 1.14 -14.29 0.51
C LEU A 78 -0.06 -14.92 -0.22
N ASP A 79 -0.69 -15.94 0.37
CA ASP A 79 -1.91 -16.58 -0.16
C ASP A 79 -3.15 -15.65 -0.19
N ARG A 80 -3.12 -14.51 0.51
CA ARG A 80 -4.15 -13.46 0.48
C ARG A 80 -3.87 -12.39 -0.58
N VAL A 81 -2.70 -12.40 -1.19
CA VAL A 81 -2.34 -11.53 -2.32
C VAL A 81 -2.76 -12.23 -3.60
N ARG A 82 -3.75 -11.68 -4.30
CA ARG A 82 -4.30 -12.33 -5.51
C ARG A 82 -3.40 -12.13 -6.72
N ARG A 83 -2.94 -10.90 -6.93
CA ARG A 83 -2.07 -10.51 -8.05
C ARG A 83 -1.50 -9.12 -7.82
N VAL A 84 -0.37 -8.85 -8.48
CA VAL A 84 0.10 -7.48 -8.75
C VAL A 84 -0.79 -6.89 -9.86
N ILE A 85 -1.23 -5.64 -9.67
CA ILE A 85 -2.06 -4.90 -10.62
C ILE A 85 -1.36 -3.67 -11.19
N GLY A 86 -0.21 -3.29 -10.64
CA GLY A 86 0.58 -2.17 -11.10
C GLY A 86 1.70 -1.83 -10.11
N HIS A 87 2.25 -0.64 -10.25
CA HIS A 87 3.32 -0.12 -9.39
C HIS A 87 3.13 1.39 -9.20
N ILE A 88 3.44 1.90 -8.01
CA ILE A 88 3.38 3.36 -7.75
C ILE A 88 4.51 4.09 -8.51
N ASP A 89 4.32 5.36 -8.84
CA ASP A 89 5.41 6.16 -9.41
C ASP A 89 6.42 6.59 -8.34
N GLY A 90 7.57 7.12 -8.79
CA GLY A 90 8.67 7.53 -7.90
C GLY A 90 8.25 8.61 -6.90
N GLU A 91 7.47 9.60 -7.34
CA GLU A 91 6.99 10.68 -6.46
C GLU A 91 6.11 10.13 -5.33
N THR A 92 5.18 9.23 -5.67
CA THR A 92 4.34 8.53 -4.69
C THR A 92 5.19 7.69 -3.74
N SER A 93 6.21 7.01 -4.25
CA SER A 93 7.13 6.21 -3.43
C SER A 93 7.87 7.08 -2.41
N GLU A 94 8.38 8.24 -2.80
CA GLU A 94 9.04 9.15 -1.87
C GLU A 94 8.09 9.70 -0.80
N GLN A 95 6.85 10.04 -1.17
CA GLN A 95 5.83 10.46 -0.21
C GLN A 95 5.50 9.34 0.78
N LEU A 96 5.40 8.10 0.30
CA LEU A 96 5.21 6.91 1.12
C LEU A 96 6.36 6.72 2.11
N ASP A 97 7.61 6.86 1.67
CA ASP A 97 8.79 6.71 2.53
C ASP A 97 8.77 7.72 3.69
N ARG A 98 8.55 9.00 3.38
CA ARG A 98 8.43 10.06 4.39
C ARG A 98 7.29 9.80 5.36
N ALA A 99 6.12 9.41 4.84
CA ALA A 99 4.97 9.10 5.68
C ALA A 99 5.24 7.93 6.63
N LEU A 100 5.87 6.86 6.14
CA LEU A 100 6.21 5.68 6.95
C LEU A 100 7.24 6.02 8.03
N LEU A 101 8.24 6.84 7.72
CA LEU A 101 9.20 7.32 8.73
C LEU A 101 8.49 8.03 9.89
N VAL A 102 7.51 8.90 9.60
CA VAL A 102 6.76 9.60 10.66
C VAL A 102 5.80 8.66 11.39
N VAL A 103 5.02 7.84 10.67
CA VAL A 103 4.05 6.90 11.27
C VAL A 103 4.73 5.91 12.21
N LEU A 104 5.94 5.46 11.89
CA LEU A 104 6.72 4.53 12.70
C LEU A 104 7.60 5.22 13.77
N GLY A 105 7.55 6.55 13.88
CA GLY A 105 8.34 7.31 14.86
C GLY A 105 9.85 7.32 14.59
N LEU A 106 10.25 7.06 13.34
CA LEU A 106 11.65 7.07 12.88
C LEU A 106 12.11 8.46 12.42
N ALA A 107 11.15 9.35 12.14
CA ALA A 107 11.36 10.77 11.90
C ALA A 107 10.25 11.58 12.59
N ARG A 108 10.46 12.89 12.78
CA ARG A 108 9.48 13.84 13.31
C ARG A 108 9.13 14.88 12.26
#